data_AF-A0A829ZFX9-F1
#
_entry.id   AF-A0A829ZFX9-F1
#
_cell.length_a   1.000
_cell.length_b   1.000
_cell.length_c   1.000
_cell.angle_alpha   90.00
_cell.angle_beta   90.00
_cell.angle_gamma   90.00
#
_symmetry.space_group_name_H-M   'P 1'
#
loop_
_entity.id
_entity.type
_entity.pdbx_description
1 polymer ?
#
loop_
_entity_poly.entity_id
_entity_poly.type
_entity_poly.pdbx_seq_one_letter_code
_entity_poly.pdbx_strand_id
1 'polypeptide(L)' 'MDNVIFEEAMNRLEEIIRILEDNQTSLEKSVDLFQEGIKLSKICSDKLAGIENRVAKILVDGKLEDLKIEE' A
#
# COMPACT_ATOMS: atom_id res chain seq x y z
N MET A 1 10.34 -3.18 9.16
CA MET A 1 10.03 -4.12 8.05
C MET A 1 8.69 -3.83 7.36
N ASP A 2 7.63 -3.58 8.12
CA ASP A 2 6.28 -3.30 7.57
C ASP A 2 6.15 -2.06 6.67
N ASN A 3 6.88 -0.98 6.97
CA ASN A 3 6.91 0.22 6.12
C ASN A 3 7.59 -0.04 4.78
N VAL A 4 8.64 -0.85 4.76
CA VAL A 4 9.37 -1.22 3.54
C VAL A 4 8.42 -1.94 2.57
N ILE A 5 7.58 -2.85 3.08
CA ILE A 5 6.59 -3.57 2.26
C ILE A 5 5.55 -2.62 1.65
N PHE A 6 5.09 -1.61 2.41
CA PHE A 6 4.14 -0.61 1.89
C PHE A 6 4.77 0.25 0.80
N GLU A 7 5.98 0.79 1.05
CA GLU A 7 6.68 1.63 0.08
C GLU A 7 7.02 0.85 -1.20
N GLU A 8 7.45 -0.40 -1.09
CA GLU A 8 7.68 -1.28 -2.24
C GLU A 8 6.39 -1.52 -3.04
N ALA A 9 5.28 -1.81 -2.37
CA ALA A 9 3.99 -2.01 -3.02
C ALA A 9 3.50 -0.75 -3.74
N MET A 10 3.69 0.43 -3.13
CA MET A 10 3.35 1.71 -3.74
C MET A 10 4.23 2.03 -4.95
N ASN A 11 5.55 1.86 -4.82
CA ASN A 11 6.49 2.08 -5.92
C ASN A 11 6.16 1.19 -7.12
N ARG A 12 5.83 -0.09 -6.86
CA ARG A 12 5.42 -1.02 -7.91
C ARG A 12 4.09 -0.63 -8.55
N LEU A 13 3.12 -0.15 -7.76
CA LEU A 13 1.84 0.32 -8.28
C LEU A 13 2.02 1.52 -9.23
N GLU A 14 2.88 2.48 -8.89
CA GLU A 14 3.20 3.60 -9.77
C GLU A 14 3.90 3.15 -11.06
N GLU A 15 4.80 2.17 -10.97
CA GLU A 15 5.44 1.58 -12.16
C GLU A 15 4.40 0.93 -13.08
N ILE A 16 3.46 0.17 -12.52
CA ILE A 16 2.35 -0.43 -13.28
C ILE A 16 1.53 0.64 -13.99
N ILE A 17 1.16 1.73 -13.30
CA ILE A 17 0.42 2.84 -13.90
C ILE A 17 1.20 3.43 -15.08
N ARG A 18 2.48 3.73 -14.89
CA ARG A 18 3.36 4.25 -15.95
C ARG A 18 3.39 3.32 -17.18
N ILE A 19 3.50 2.01 -16.97
CA ILE A 19 3.54 1.01 -18.05
C ILE A 19 2.20 0.91 -18.79
N LEU A 20 1.08 1.02 -18.07
CA LEU A 20 -0.26 0.98 -18.66
C LEU A 20 -0.58 2.27 -19.44
N GLU A 21 -0.10 3.43 -18.97
CA GLU A 21 -0.29 4.72 -19.64
C GLU A 21 0.52 4.88 -20.93
N ASP A 22 1.68 4.23 -21.05
CA ASP A 22 2.54 4.32 -22.23
C ASP A 22 1.93 3.64 -23.48
N ASN A 23 0.84 2.87 -23.33
CA ASN A 23 0.10 2.19 -24.42
C ASN A 23 0.95 1.28 -25.34
N GLN A 24 2.21 0.98 -25.00
CA GLN A 24 3.08 0.04 -25.74
C GLN A 24 2.92 -1.41 -25.26
N THR A 25 2.07 -1.64 -24.26
CA THR A 25 1.88 -2.95 -23.61
C THR A 25 0.82 -3.78 -24.35
N SER A 26 1.11 -5.07 -24.58
CA SER A 26 0.14 -5.98 -25.19
C SER A 26 -1.09 -6.20 -24.29
N LEU A 27 -2.23 -6.54 -24.87
CA LEU A 27 -3.47 -6.76 -24.12
C LEU A 27 -3.31 -7.77 -22.98
N GLU A 28 -2.69 -8.93 -23.24
CA GLU A 28 -2.44 -9.96 -22.22
C GLU A 28 -1.60 -9.42 -21.07
N LYS A 29 -0.50 -8.72 -21.37
CA LYS A 29 0.36 -8.13 -20.35
C LYS A 29 -0.34 -7.01 -19.58
N SER A 30 -1.21 -6.24 -20.23
CA SER A 30 -2.03 -5.22 -19.56
C SER A 30 -3.01 -5.86 -18.57
N VAL A 31 -3.60 -7.01 -18.90
CA VAL A 31 -4.47 -7.76 -17.98
C VAL A 31 -3.68 -8.25 -16.76
N ASP A 32 -2.48 -8.81 -16.97
CA ASP A 32 -1.62 -9.28 -15.89
C ASP A 32 -1.20 -8.14 -14.94
N LEU A 33 -0.74 -7.02 -15.51
CA LEU A 33 -0.37 -5.82 -14.75
C LEU A 33 -1.56 -5.24 -13.99
N PHE A 34 -2.75 -5.24 -14.57
CA PHE A 34 -3.96 -4.78 -13.90
C PHE A 34 -4.32 -5.67 -12.69
N GLN A 35 -4.22 -6.99 -12.85
CA GLN A 35 -4.44 -7.93 -11.74
C GLN A 35 -3.39 -7.75 -10.63
N GLU A 36 -2.13 -7.52 -10.99
CA GLU A 36 -1.07 -7.18 -10.04
C GLU A 36 -1.41 -5.88 -9.29
N GLY A 37 -1.79 -4.84 -10.02
CA GLY A 37 -2.18 -3.54 -9.45
C GLY A 37 -3.33 -3.63 -8.46
N ILE A 38 -4.36 -4.44 -8.74
CA ILE A 38 -5.47 -4.69 -7.79
C ILE A 38 -4.96 -5.32 -6.49
N LYS A 39 -4.06 -6.31 -6.58
CA LYS A 39 -3.49 -6.97 -5.39
C LYS A 39 -2.69 -5.99 -4.55
N LEU A 40 -1.82 -5.19 -5.18
CA LEU A 40 -1.01 -4.18 -4.50
C LEU A 40 -1.87 -3.09 -3.85
N SER A 41 -2.89 -2.59 -4.57
CA SER A 41 -3.84 -1.61 -4.04
C SER A 41 -4.55 -2.11 -2.78
N LYS A 42 -4.92 -3.40 -2.75
CA LYS A 42 -5.50 -4.03 -1.57
C LYS A 42 -4.51 -4.10 -0.40
N ILE A 43 -3.27 -4.52 -0.64
CA ILE A 43 -2.22 -4.57 0.39
C ILE A 43 -2.02 -3.19 1.03
N CYS A 44 -1.90 -2.14 0.21
CA CYS A 44 -1.76 -0.77 0.70
C CYS A 44 -2.96 -0.33 1.54
N SER A 45 -4.18 -0.60 1.05
CA SER A 45 -5.42 -0.25 1.73
C SER A 45 -5.55 -0.96 3.08
N ASP A 46 -5.28 -2.26 3.13
CA ASP A 46 -5.33 -3.06 4.35
C ASP A 46 -4.30 -2.57 5.38
N LYS A 47 -3.12 -2.14 4.93
CA LYS A 47 -2.08 -1.57 5.80
C LYS A 47 -2.52 -0.24 6.41
N LEU A 48 -3.05 0.67 5.59
CA LEU A 48 -3.56 1.96 6.05
C LEU A 48 -4.70 1.80 7.04
N ALA A 49 -5.66 0.92 6.75
CA ALA A 49 -6.77 0.61 7.67
C ALA A 49 -6.25 0.06 9.02
N GLY A 50 -5.20 -0.77 9.00
CA GLY A 50 -4.54 -1.24 10.22
C GLY A 50 -3.93 -0.10 11.05
N ILE A 51 -3.28 0.86 10.38
CA ILE A 51 -2.68 2.03 11.04
C ILE A 51 -3.78 2.95 11.60
N GLU A 52 -4.81 3.27 10.83
CA GLU A 52 -5.95 4.10 11.26
C GLU A 52 -6.61 3.52 12.52
N ASN A 53 -6.84 2.20 12.55
CA ASN A 53 -7.38 1.53 13.73
C ASN A 53 -6.48 1.65 14.96
N ARG A 54 -5.15 1.59 14.79
CA ARG A 54 -4.20 1.78 15.90
C ARG A 54 -4.25 3.21 16.42
N VAL A 55 -4.26 4.20 15.52
CA VAL A 55 -4.38 5.63 15.86
C VAL A 55 -5.70 5.92 16.56
N ALA A 56 -6.82 5.39 16.06
CA ALA A 56 -8.14 5.57 16.65
C ALA A 56 -8.22 5.02 18.07
N LYS A 57 -7.63 3.85 18.34
CA LYS A 57 -7.57 3.26 19.70
C LYS A 57 -6.79 4.14 20.69
N ILE A 58 -5.66 4.71 20.25
CA ILE A 58 -4.86 5.65 21.07
C ILE A 58 -5.69 6.90 21.44
N LEU A 59 -6.45 7.44 20.49
CA LEU A 59 -7.28 8.63 20.71
C LEU A 59 -8.46 8.37 21.65
N VAL A 60 -9.07 7.19 21.60
CA VAL A 60 -10.24 6.82 22.43
C VAL A 60 -9.83 6.56 23.89
N ASP A 61 -8.68 5.94 24.14
CA ASP A 61 -8.22 5.63 25.50
C ASP A 61 -7.54 6.81 26.22
N GLY A 62 -7.46 7.98 25.56
CA GLY A 62 -6.98 9.24 26.17
C GLY A 62 -5.52 9.23 26.63
N LYS A 63 -4.76 8.18 26.27
CA LYS A 63 -3.34 8.02 26.61
C LYS A 63 -2.52 7.86 25.33
N LEU A 64 -1.72 8.88 25.04
CA LEU A 64 -0.51 8.75 24.21
C LEU A 64 0.56 8.03 25.04
N GLU A 65 0.44 6.71 25.23
CA GLU A 65 1.58 5.95 25.76
C GLU A 65 2.58 5.79 24.62
N ASP A 66 3.79 6.32 24.84
CA ASP A 66 4.87 6.53 23.90
C ASP A 66 4.91 5.48 22.79
N LEU A 67 4.70 5.93 21.55
CA LEU A 67 5.05 5.19 20.35
C LEU A 67 6.56 4.93 20.39
N LYS A 68 6.98 3.85 21.05
CA LYS A 68 8.28 3.24 20.81
C LYS A 68 8.22 2.61 19.44
N ILE A 69 8.47 3.44 18.43
CA ILE A 69 8.88 2.98 17.11
C ILE A 69 10.29 2.41 17.34
N GLU A 70 10.36 1.10 17.60
CA GLU A 70 11.63 0.40 17.50
C GLU A 70 12.00 0.31 16.01
N GLU A 71 13.22 0.77 15.69
CA GLU A 71 13.83 0.80 14.34
C GLU A 71 13.89 -0.58 13.68
#